data_AF-A0A4V0WU90-F1
#
_entry.id   AF-A0A4V0WU90-F1
#
_cell.length_a   1.000
_cell.length_b   1.000
_cell.length_c   1.000
_cell.angle_alpha   90.00
_cell.angle_beta   90.00
_cell.angle_gamma   90.00
#
_symmetry.space_group_name_H-M   'P 1'
#
loop_
_entity.id
_entity.type
_entity.pdbx_description
1 polymer ?
#
loop_
_entity_poly.entity_id
_entity_poly.type
_entity_poly.pdbx_seq_one_letter_code
_entity_poly.pdbx_strand_id
1 'polypeptide(L)' 'MQRTLVKTAAHDEKREEAIPVTSIPEELIFTAQQKITLRCGKSSITLHPNGKVVIKGDYILSDAEGVNRLSGGRIEVN' A
#
# COMPACT_ATOMS: atom_id res chain seq x y z
N MET A 1 -47.34 1.67 25.75
CA MET A 1 -46.03 2.24 26.16
C MET A 1 -44.96 1.34 25.56
N GLN A 2 -43.92 1.69 24.81
CA GLN A 2 -43.36 2.87 24.13
C GLN A 2 -42.94 2.34 22.72
N ARG A 3 -43.26 3.02 21.60
CA ARG A 3 -42.34 3.90 20.82
C ARG A 3 -40.95 3.25 20.60
N THR A 4 -40.47 2.95 19.39
CA THR A 4 -40.16 3.92 18.33
C THR A 4 -39.74 3.26 16.98
N LEU A 5 -40.47 3.66 15.93
CA LEU A 5 -40.13 3.98 14.52
C LEU A 5 -39.38 3.03 13.55
N VAL A 6 -40.09 2.84 12.44
CA VAL A 6 -39.78 2.27 11.11
C VAL A 6 -38.82 3.16 10.31
N LYS A 7 -37.95 2.56 9.48
CA LYS A 7 -37.73 3.05 8.11
C LYS A 7 -37.33 1.92 7.14
N THR A 8 -38.28 1.53 6.31
CA THR A 8 -38.09 0.77 5.07
C THR A 8 -37.81 1.75 3.93
N ALA A 9 -36.82 1.44 3.09
CA ALA A 9 -36.69 1.84 1.69
C ALA A 9 -35.78 0.74 1.06
N ALA A 10 -36.23 -0.23 0.26
CA ALA A 10 -36.93 -0.20 -1.02
C ALA A 10 -36.17 0.56 -2.14
N HIS A 11 -35.68 -0.23 -3.11
CA HIS A 11 -35.19 0.10 -4.46
C HIS A 11 -33.92 0.96 -4.61
N ASP A 12 -32.88 0.43 -5.27
CA ASP A 12 -32.80 0.54 -6.73
C ASP A 12 -31.71 -0.40 -7.29
N GLU A 13 -32.10 -1.32 -8.17
CA GLU A 13 -31.19 -2.08 -9.03
C GLU A 13 -30.69 -1.14 -10.13
N LYS A 14 -29.66 -0.33 -9.85
CA LYS A 14 -28.98 0.40 -10.90
C LYS A 14 -27.82 -0.42 -11.47
N ARG A 15 -28.10 -1.04 -12.61
CA ARG A 15 -27.11 -1.49 -13.58
C ARG A 15 -26.28 -0.27 -14.00
N GLU A 16 -25.13 -0.11 -13.38
CA GLU A 16 -24.16 0.90 -13.79
C GLU A 16 -23.30 0.28 -14.89
N GLU A 17 -23.58 0.69 -16.12
CA GLU A 17 -22.83 0.31 -17.30
C GLU A 17 -21.34 0.56 -17.07
N ALA A 18 -20.52 -0.42 -17.44
CA ALA A 18 -19.08 -0.40 -17.27
C ALA A 18 -18.45 0.76 -18.05
N ILE A 19 -18.20 1.86 -17.35
CA ILE A 19 -17.26 2.88 -17.78
C ILE A 19 -15.88 2.34 -17.39
N PRO A 20 -14.90 2.20 -18.31
CA PRO A 20 -13.54 1.84 -17.93
C PRO A 20 -12.89 3.08 -17.31
N VAL A 21 -13.31 3.42 -16.10
CA VAL A 21 -12.58 4.36 -15.27
C VAL A 21 -11.40 3.57 -14.76
N THR A 22 -10.24 3.81 -15.36
CA THR A 22 -8.96 3.55 -14.69
C THR A 22 -8.92 4.49 -13.49
N SER A 23 -9.70 4.20 -12.45
CA SER A 23 -9.72 4.96 -11.21
C SER A 23 -8.47 4.55 -10.45
N ILE A 24 -7.39 5.28 -10.72
CA ILE A 24 -6.15 5.13 -9.97
C ILE A 24 -6.44 5.66 -8.58
N PRO A 25 -6.27 4.86 -7.52
CA PRO A 25 -6.45 5.34 -6.17
C PRO A 25 -5.41 6.43 -5.88
N GLU A 26 -5.83 7.49 -5.17
CA GLU A 26 -4.93 8.56 -4.72
C GLU A 26 -3.86 8.02 -3.74
N GLU A 27 -4.22 7.01 -2.94
CA GLU A 27 -3.32 6.41 -1.96
C GLU A 27 -3.61 4.90 -1.78
N LEU A 28 -2.53 4.12 -1.54
CA LEU A 28 -2.60 2.72 -1.13
C LEU A 28 -1.91 2.55 0.22
N ILE A 29 -2.67 2.12 1.24
CA ILE A 29 -2.17 1.88 2.59
C ILE A 29 -2.16 0.37 2.88
N PHE A 30 -0.98 -0.17 3.19
CA PHE A 30 -0.81 -1.55 3.62
C PHE A 30 -0.45 -1.62 5.11
N THR A 31 -1.22 -2.37 5.89
CA THR A 31 -0.98 -2.57 7.34
C THR A 31 -0.88 -4.06 7.66
N ALA A 32 0.12 -4.44 8.46
CA ALA A 32 0.27 -5.82 8.94
C ALA A 32 0.93 -5.86 10.32
N GLN A 33 0.55 -6.84 11.14
CA GLN A 33 1.13 -7.03 12.48
C GLN A 33 2.54 -7.62 12.45
N GLN A 34 2.86 -8.42 11.43
CA GLN A 34 4.11 -9.18 11.38
C GLN A 34 5.06 -8.72 10.27
N LYS A 35 4.59 -8.60 9.02
CA LYS A 35 5.41 -8.14 7.90
C LYS A 35 4.56 -7.76 6.69
N ILE A 36 5.12 -6.93 5.82
CA ILE A 36 4.60 -6.67 4.47
C ILE A 36 5.72 -7.03 3.50
N THR A 37 5.45 -7.90 2.51
CA THR A 37 6.43 -8.27 1.48
C THR A 37 5.83 -8.09 0.09
N LEU A 38 6.44 -7.21 -0.71
CA LEU A 38 6.18 -7.08 -2.14
C LEU A 38 7.25 -7.89 -2.88
N ARG A 39 6.88 -8.88 -3.68
CA ARG A 39 7.80 -9.82 -4.33
C ARG A 39 7.49 -9.99 -5.82
N CYS A 40 8.54 -9.99 -6.63
CA CYS A 40 8.51 -10.38 -8.03
C CYS A 40 9.80 -11.15 -8.36
N GLY A 41 9.69 -12.46 -8.59
CA GLY A 41 10.86 -13.33 -8.82
C GLY A 41 11.88 -13.26 -7.67
N LYS A 42 13.14 -12.95 -8.03
CA LYS A 42 14.27 -12.80 -7.09
C LYS A 42 14.24 -11.49 -6.29
N SER A 43 13.43 -10.52 -6.71
CA SER A 43 13.37 -9.20 -6.09
C SER A 43 12.29 -9.15 -5.01
N SER A 44 12.57 -8.44 -3.91
CA SER A 44 11.60 -8.19 -2.85
C SER A 44 11.88 -6.94 -2.04
N ILE A 45 10.81 -6.27 -1.62
CA ILE A 45 10.83 -5.23 -0.57
C ILE A 45 10.04 -5.77 0.61
N THR A 46 10.65 -5.80 1.80
CA THR A 46 10.02 -6.33 3.02
C THR A 46 10.12 -5.35 4.18
N LEU A 47 8.98 -5.07 4.82
CA LEU A 47 8.84 -4.27 6.03
C LEU A 47 8.64 -5.20 7.23
N HIS A 48 9.40 -4.98 8.30
CA HIS A 48 9.34 -5.71 9.56
C HIS A 48 8.73 -4.86 10.68
N PRO A 49 8.23 -5.45 11.78
CA PRO A 49 7.48 -4.71 12.81
C PRO A 49 8.39 -3.84 13.69
N ASN A 50 9.71 -4.08 13.65
CA ASN A 50 10.71 -3.26 14.34
C ASN A 50 11.24 -2.08 13.49
N GLY A 51 10.58 -1.77 12.37
CA GLY A 51 11.00 -0.71 11.45
C GLY A 51 12.11 -1.09 10.48
N LYS A 52 12.61 -2.33 10.51
CA LYS A 52 13.61 -2.79 9.53
C LYS A 52 12.98 -2.92 8.15
N VAL A 53 13.59 -2.30 7.15
CA VAL A 53 13.25 -2.44 5.74
C VAL A 53 14.35 -3.20 5.02
N VAL A 54 13.98 -4.18 4.20
CA VAL A 54 14.92 -5.01 3.43
C VAL A 54 14.55 -4.96 1.95
N ILE A 55 15.47 -4.47 1.13
CA ILE A 55 15.37 -4.49 -0.34
C ILE A 55 16.37 -5.55 -0.84
N LYS A 56 15.88 -6.49 -1.65
CA LYS A 56 16.69 -7.55 -2.27
C LYS A 56 16.42 -7.59 -3.76
N GLY A 57 17.46 -7.88 -4.54
CA GLY A 57 17.42 -8.12 -5.97
C GLY A 57 18.83 -8.34 -6.50
N ASP A 58 18.95 -8.82 -7.74
CA ASP A 58 20.25 -9.01 -8.41
C ASP A 58 20.88 -7.65 -8.79
N TYR A 59 20.06 -6.61 -8.96
CA TYR A 59 20.47 -5.24 -9.24
C TYR A 59 19.48 -4.27 -8.59
N ILE A 60 19.98 -3.23 -7.91
CA ILE A 60 19.17 -2.16 -7.30
C ILE A 60 19.68 -0.84 -7.87
N LEU A 61 18.82 -0.15 -8.64
CA LEU A 61 19.05 1.22 -9.07
C LEU A 61 18.35 2.16 -8.09
N SER A 62 19.12 3.05 -7.47
CA SER A 62 18.60 4.14 -6.65
C SER A 62 19.04 5.45 -7.28
N ASP A 63 18.12 6.07 -8.01
CA ASP A 63 18.37 7.29 -8.77
C ASP A 63 17.47 8.43 -8.27
N ALA A 64 17.97 9.66 -8.32
CA ALA A 64 17.25 10.86 -7.90
C ALA A 64 17.72 12.06 -8.71
N GLU A 65 16.78 12.86 -9.24
CA GLU A 65 17.08 14.13 -9.93
C GLU A 65 17.68 15.19 -8.97
N GLY A 66 17.39 15.06 -7.67
CA GLY A 66 17.92 15.90 -6.62
C GLY A 66 18.96 15.18 -5.76
N VAL A 67 18.74 15.16 -4.45
CA VAL A 67 19.66 14.53 -3.50
C VAL A 67 19.14 13.15 -3.11
N ASN A 68 19.91 12.10 -3.39
CA ASN A 68 19.69 10.78 -2.81
C ASN A 68 20.35 10.74 -1.41
N ARG A 69 19.57 11.04 -0.37
CA ARG A 69 20.10 11.19 1.00
C ARG A 69 20.04 9.88 1.77
N LEU A 70 21.20 9.41 2.22
CA LEU A 70 21.34 8.30 3.15
C LEU A 70 21.77 8.84 4.52
N SER A 71 21.03 8.49 5.57
CA SER A 71 21.26 8.97 6.94
C SER A 71 21.18 7.81 7.92
N GLY A 72 22.14 7.73 8.84
CA GLY A 72 22.16 6.74 9.91
C GLY A 72 23.40 6.87 10.78
N GLY A 73 23.39 6.29 11.99
CA GLY A 73 24.56 6.27 12.87
C GLY A 73 25.76 5.53 12.27
N ARG A 74 25.52 4.64 11.30
CA ARG A 74 26.54 3.94 10.51
C ARG A 74 25.95 3.61 9.13
N ILE A 75 26.71 3.91 8.08
CA ILE A 75 26.40 3.53 6.70
C ILE A 75 27.57 2.68 6.22
N GLU A 76 27.27 1.45 5.82
CA GLU A 76 28.25 0.54 5.22
C GLU A 76 27.96 0.43 3.72
N VAL A 77 28.98 0.67 2.90
CA VAL A 77 28.95 0.52 1.45
C VAL A 77 30.15 -0.34 1.08
N ASN A 78 29.92 -1.41 0.33
CA ASN A 78 30.94 -2.35 -0.15
C ASN A 78 30.89 -2.43 -1.66
#